data_AF-A0A183TNH9-F1
#
_entry.id   AF-A0A183TNH9-F1
#
_cell.length_a   1.000
_cell.length_b   1.000
_cell.length_c   1.000
_cell.angle_alpha   90.00
_cell.angle_beta   90.00
_cell.angle_gamma   90.00
#
_symmetry.space_group_name_H-M   'P 1'
#
loop_
_entity.id
_entity.type
_entity.pdbx_description
1 polymer ?
#
loop_
_entity_poly.entity_id
_entity_poly.type
_entity_poly.pdbx_seq_one_letter_code
_entity_poly.pdbx_strand_id
1 'polypeptide(L)'
;MFAPNSRAPLPALREPDFPQFCAALTIMFHDAFGANCIEGDVVKASADHATLLVDDFRIKVNLKDLNVSCPENVKLEQVVQSMVKRLHHSLSAP
;
A
#
# COMPACT_ATOMS: atom_id res chain seq x y z
N MET A 1 32.18 32.85 2.74
CA MET A 1 32.39 31.50 3.30
C MET A 1 31.08 30.73 3.12
N PHE A 2 31.06 29.73 2.26
CA PHE A 2 29.85 28.98 1.89
C PHE A 2 29.46 28.01 3.01
N ALA A 3 28.19 28.03 3.40
CA ALA A 3 27.62 27.09 4.35
C ALA A 3 27.67 25.66 3.76
N PRO A 4 28.06 24.64 4.53
CA PRO A 4 28.00 23.26 4.06
C PRO A 4 26.54 22.86 3.89
N ASN A 5 26.18 22.42 2.69
CA ASN A 5 24.94 21.68 2.43
C ASN A 5 24.97 20.38 3.23
N SER A 6 24.55 20.43 4.49
CA SER A 6 24.22 19.26 5.27
C SER A 6 22.94 18.66 4.68
N ARG A 7 23.12 17.80 3.67
CA ARG A 7 22.12 16.81 3.29
C ARG A 7 21.91 15.96 4.54
N ALA A 8 20.92 16.32 5.36
CA ALA A 8 20.47 15.44 6.42
C ALA A 8 20.13 14.10 5.74
N PRO A 9 20.70 12.97 6.19
CA PRO A 9 20.18 11.69 5.75
C PRO A 9 18.69 11.71 6.09
N LEU A 10 17.84 11.41 5.11
CA LEU A 10 16.43 11.17 5.36
C LEU A 10 16.35 10.23 6.57
N PRO A 11 15.49 10.50 7.57
CA PRO A 11 15.34 9.60 8.69
C PRO A 11 15.13 8.21 8.10
N ALA A 12 16.04 7.28 8.43
CA ALA A 12 15.86 5.89 8.07
C ALA A 12 14.43 5.58 8.48
N LEU A 13 13.58 5.24 7.50
CA LEU A 13 12.26 4.72 7.76
C LEU A 13 12.46 3.71 8.90
N ARG A 14 11.97 4.01 10.10
CA ARG A 14 11.61 2.92 10.98
C ARG A 14 10.51 2.26 10.17
N GLU A 15 10.83 1.14 9.53
CA GLU A 15 9.83 0.34 8.82
C GLU A 15 8.59 0.37 9.71
N PRO A 16 7.47 1.00 9.28
CA PRO A 16 6.24 0.83 10.02
C PRO A 16 6.08 -0.67 10.16
N ASP A 17 5.80 -1.16 11.38
CA ASP A 17 5.64 -2.59 11.62
C ASP A 17 4.82 -3.14 10.46
N PHE A 18 5.42 -3.97 9.61
CA PHE A 18 4.77 -4.45 8.38
C PHE A 18 3.36 -5.01 8.68
N PRO A 19 3.12 -5.66 9.85
CA PRO A 19 1.77 -5.98 10.33
C PRO A 19 0.81 -4.78 10.45
N GLN A 20 1.26 -3.64 10.97
CA GLN A 20 0.46 -2.41 11.08
C GLN A 20 0.11 -1.85 9.70
N PHE A 21 1.06 -1.87 8.75
CA PHE A 21 0.79 -1.49 7.37
C PHE A 21 -0.28 -2.40 6.75
N CYS A 22 -0.15 -3.72 6.87
CA CYS A 22 -1.14 -4.66 6.36
C CYS A 22 -2.52 -4.52 7.02
N ALA A 23 -2.58 -4.27 8.32
CA ALA A 23 -3.83 -4.03 9.04
C ALA A 23 -4.52 -2.74 8.55
N ALA A 24 -3.76 -1.65 8.42
CA ALA A 24 -4.29 -0.40 7.90
C ALA A 24 -4.72 -0.51 6.42
N LEU A 25 -3.98 -1.29 5.63
CA LEU A 25 -4.30 -1.56 4.23
C LEU A 25 -5.63 -2.33 4.10
N THR A 26 -5.84 -3.32 4.97
CA THR A 26 -7.11 -4.06 5.08
C THR A 26 -8.28 -3.13 5.36
N ILE A 27 -8.15 -2.27 6.37
CA ILE A 27 -9.19 -1.30 6.75
C ILE A 27 -9.49 -0.36 5.59
N MET A 28 -8.45 0.20 4.97
CA MET A 28 -8.59 1.14 3.87
C MET A 28 -9.27 0.50 2.64
N PHE A 29 -8.97 -0.76 2.32
CA PHE A 29 -9.64 -1.46 1.21
C PHE A 29 -11.09 -1.80 1.55
N HIS A 30 -11.39 -2.20 2.78
CA HIS A 30 -12.77 -2.44 3.20
C HIS A 30 -13.62 -1.16 3.19
N ASP A 31 -13.04 -0.03 3.59
CA ASP A 31 -13.71 1.27 3.55
C ASP A 31 -13.98 1.74 2.12
N ALA A 32 -13.00 1.56 1.22
CA ALA A 32 -13.11 2.03 -0.17
C ALA A 32 -13.95 1.12 -1.08
N PHE A 33 -13.87 -0.20 -0.88
CA PHE A 33 -14.42 -1.20 -1.82
C PHE A 33 -15.39 -2.19 -1.17
N GLY A 34 -15.64 -2.08 0.13
CA GLY A 34 -16.51 -2.97 0.89
C GLY A 34 -15.78 -4.16 1.51
N ALA A 35 -16.43 -4.81 2.47
CA ALA A 35 -15.82 -5.84 3.32
C ALA A 35 -15.40 -7.14 2.60
N ASN A 36 -15.92 -7.39 1.40
CA ASN A 36 -15.64 -8.62 0.63
C ASN A 36 -14.63 -8.38 -0.50
N CYS A 37 -13.97 -7.22 -0.51
CA CYS A 37 -13.09 -6.85 -1.60
C CYS A 37 -11.72 -7.54 -1.54
N ILE A 38 -11.34 -8.20 -0.44
CA ILE A 38 -10.03 -8.84 -0.30
C ILE A 38 -10.21 -10.36 -0.37
N GLU A 39 -9.43 -11.02 -1.22
CA GLU A 39 -9.39 -12.48 -1.26
C GLU A 39 -8.81 -13.02 0.06
N GLY A 40 -9.67 -13.56 0.92
CA GLY A 40 -9.30 -14.03 2.26
C GLY A 40 -9.49 -13.02 3.39
N ASP A 41 -10.35 -12.00 3.18
CA ASP A 41 -10.85 -11.00 4.14
C ASP A 41 -9.83 -10.05 4.76
N VAL A 42 -8.54 -10.41 4.77
CA VAL A 42 -7.48 -9.62 5.39
C VAL A 42 -6.20 -9.68 4.59
N VAL A 43 -5.49 -8.56 4.53
CA VAL A 43 -4.12 -8.51 4.02
C VAL A 43 -3.20 -9.17 5.05
N LYS A 44 -2.65 -10.34 4.72
CA LYS A 44 -1.73 -11.05 5.62
C LYS A 44 -0.32 -10.49 5.50
N ALA A 45 0.28 -10.16 6.64
CA ALA A 45 1.68 -9.72 6.72
C ALA A 45 2.70 -10.82 6.36
N SER A 46 2.27 -12.09 6.25
CA SER A 46 3.10 -13.19 5.78
C SER A 46 2.98 -13.43 4.26
N ALA A 47 2.09 -12.72 3.57
CA ALA A 47 1.86 -12.91 2.15
C ALA A 47 2.76 -11.99 1.32
N ASP A 48 3.22 -12.47 0.16
CA ASP A 48 3.93 -11.63 -0.81
C ASP A 48 2.98 -10.68 -1.56
N HIS A 49 1.72 -11.08 -1.68
CA HIS A 49 0.70 -10.35 -2.42
C HIS A 49 -0.67 -10.44 -1.76
N ALA A 50 -1.48 -9.40 -1.96
CA ALA A 50 -2.91 -9.38 -1.69
C ALA A 50 -3.68 -9.29 -3.02
N THR A 51 -4.79 -10.00 -3.12
CA THR A 51 -5.70 -9.90 -4.27
C THR A 51 -6.95 -9.14 -3.83
N LEU A 52 -7.37 -8.16 -4.61
CA LEU A 52 -8.64 -7.47 -4.45
C LEU A 52 -9.61 -7.85 -5.57
N LEU A 53 -10.89 -7.94 -5.22
CA LEU A 53 -12.03 -8.14 -6.09
C LEU A 53 -12.92 -6.90 -6.01
N VAL A 54 -12.94 -6.11 -7.08
CA VAL A 54 -13.73 -4.86 -7.15
C VAL A 54 -14.46 -4.84 -8.48
N ASP A 55 -15.80 -4.82 -8.46
CA ASP A 55 -16.65 -4.76 -9.67
C ASP A 55 -16.19 -5.73 -10.79
N ASP A 56 -15.98 -7.00 -10.44
CA ASP A 56 -15.47 -8.10 -11.28
C ASP A 56 -13.99 -8.02 -11.70
N PHE A 57 -13.28 -6.93 -11.36
CA PHE A 57 -11.84 -6.81 -11.61
C PHE A 57 -11.01 -7.46 -10.51
N ARG A 58 -9.98 -8.19 -10.93
CA ARG A 58 -8.95 -8.74 -10.03
C ARG A 58 -7.73 -7.86 -10.01
N ILE A 59 -7.48 -7.22 -8.87
CA ILE A 59 -6.33 -6.35 -8.65
C ILE A 59 -5.32 -7.09 -7.79
N LYS A 60 -4.08 -7.20 -8.25
CA LYS A 60 -3.00 -7.82 -7.48
C LYS A 60 -2.10 -6.75 -6.89
N VAL A 61 -1.94 -6.75 -5.57
CA VAL A 61 -1.06 -5.83 -4.83
C VAL A 61 0.14 -6.63 -4.34
N ASN A 62 1.34 -6.34 -4.86
CA ASN A 62 2.60 -6.83 -4.31
C ASN A 62 2.95 -6.02 -3.08
N LEU A 63 3.00 -6.67 -1.92
CA LEU A 63 3.20 -6.02 -0.62
C LEU A 63 4.67 -5.67 -0.34
N LYS A 64 5.62 -6.31 -1.04
CA LYS A 64 7.05 -6.01 -0.93
C LYS A 64 7.45 -4.80 -1.76
N ASP A 65 7.01 -4.76 -3.00
CA ASP A 65 7.34 -3.69 -3.96
C ASP A 65 6.31 -2.55 -3.95
N LEU A 66 5.22 -2.70 -3.19
CA LEU A 66 4.08 -1.78 -3.15
C LEU A 66 3.52 -1.47 -4.54
N ASN A 67 3.57 -2.48 -5.41
CA ASN A 67 3.17 -2.38 -6.80
C ASN A 67 1.82 -3.05 -7.02
N VAL A 68 0.97 -2.42 -7.81
CA VAL A 68 -0.38 -2.86 -8.09
C VAL A 68 -0.48 -3.19 -9.58
N SER A 69 -1.17 -4.28 -9.89
CA SER A 69 -1.46 -4.71 -11.25
C SER A 69 -2.93 -5.02 -11.40
N CYS A 70 -3.58 -4.38 -12.38
CA CYS A 70 -4.95 -4.65 -12.81
C CYS A 70 -5.03 -4.46 -14.34
N PRO A 71 -4.68 -5.49 -15.13
CA PRO A 71 -4.57 -5.37 -16.59
C PRO A 71 -5.89 -4.98 -17.27
N GLU A 72 -7.01 -5.29 -16.64
CA GLU A 72 -8.35 -5.03 -17.14
C GLU A 72 -8.80 -3.59 -16.91
N ASN A 73 -8.19 -2.86 -15.96
CA ASN A 73 -8.62 -1.52 -15.59
C ASN A 73 -7.47 -0.65 -15.05
N VAL A 74 -6.83 0.09 -15.96
CA VAL A 74 -5.70 0.99 -15.65
C VAL A 74 -6.09 2.11 -14.68
N LYS A 75 -7.33 2.61 -14.73
CA LYS A 75 -7.77 3.66 -13.80
C LYS A 75 -7.84 3.11 -12.38
N LEU A 76 -8.41 1.92 -12.21
CA LEU A 76 -8.50 1.25 -10.92
C LEU A 76 -7.11 0.89 -10.38
N GLU A 77 -6.22 0.40 -11.25
CA GLU A 77 -4.81 0.19 -10.91
C GLU A 77 -4.16 1.44 -10.32
N GLN A 78 -4.29 2.59 -11.01
CA GLN A 78 -3.72 3.86 -10.54
C GLN A 78 -4.32 4.35 -9.23
N VAL A 79 -5.63 4.15 -9.02
CA VAL A 79 -6.31 4.51 -7.78
C VAL A 79 -5.75 3.68 -6.62
N VAL A 80 -5.75 2.36 -6.76
CA VAL A 80 -5.25 1.43 -5.72
C VAL A 80 -3.75 1.67 -5.48
N GLN A 81 -2.94 1.86 -6.52
CA GLN A 81 -1.52 2.22 -6.40
C GLN A 81 -1.34 3.51 -5.58
N SER A 82 -2.14 4.53 -5.85
CA SER A 82 -2.09 5.80 -5.15
C SER A 82 -2.52 5.68 -3.69
N MET A 83 -3.46 4.79 -3.39
CA MET A 83 -3.91 4.50 -2.02
C MET A 83 -2.81 3.79 -1.22
N VAL A 84 -2.24 2.71 -1.77
CA VAL A 84 -1.14 1.95 -1.17
C VAL A 84 0.05 2.86 -0.86
N LYS A 85 0.48 3.67 -1.83
CA LYS A 85 1.61 4.60 -1.66
C LYS A 85 1.33 5.67 -0.61
N ARG A 86 0.11 6.23 -0.60
CA ARG A 86 -0.29 7.23 0.40
C ARG A 86 -0.28 6.64 1.79
N LEU A 87 -0.86 5.46 1.99
CA LEU A 87 -0.86 4.79 3.28
C LEU A 87 0.57 4.50 3.76
N HIS A 88 1.40 3.93 2.89
CA HIS A 88 2.79 3.68 3.21
C HIS A 88 3.53 4.97 3.60
N HIS A 89 3.34 6.06 2.85
CA HIS A 89 3.93 7.35 3.16
C HIS A 89 3.44 7.92 4.50
N SER A 90 2.13 7.84 4.78
CA SER A 90 1.54 8.31 6.04
C SER A 90 2.03 7.55 7.26
N LEU A 91 2.26 6.24 7.14
CA LEU A 91 2.79 5.42 8.24
C LEU A 91 4.32 5.55 8.38
N SER A 92 5.00 6.01 7.34
CA SER A 92 6.45 6.22 7.32
C SER A 92 6.88 7.65 7.66
N ALA A 93 5.91 8.58 7.76
CA ALA A 93 6.18 9.98 8.08
C ALA A 93 6.38 10.14 9.61
N PRO A 94 7.42 10.88 10.05
CA PRO A 94 7.76 11.09 11.46
C PRO A 94 6.80 12.05 12.19
#